data_AF-A0A9D1SXU2-F1
#
_entry.id   AF-A0A9D1SXU2-F1
#
_cell.length_a   1.000
_cell.length_b   1.000
_cell.length_c   1.000
_cell.angle_alpha   90.00
_cell.angle_beta   90.00
_cell.angle_gamma   90.00
#
_symmetry.space_group_name_H-M   'P 1'
#
loop_
_entity.id
_entity.type
_entity.pdbx_description
1 polymer ?
#
loop_
_entity_poly.entity_id
_entity_poly.type
_entity_poly.pdbx_seq_one_letter_code
_entity_poly.pdbx_strand_id
1 'polypeptide(L)'
;MKLILKTQQPESLRDRLIAEGFRFPCGGKGVCGRCRIVAPALPVTALDRRFLTDDEMTRGVRLACDKTFDKELHLECMLDRATPERKLDDPEVIVFLGSRTAEISLTDGDIVDSVVVEYGDCTTREIRAAIDKEAIEMFERYHCAKANVMMVAGGWREIEAFAAGSDVEGGGRYEAARFSMPAEEVYLPPVKGGAGSGDLLEIADREDGTLTVIADGTLRFWYRGDSILTAEIPFKPDDPYGARVIKATLRYFAEEVIPTTFIGSENDYVRFTGAVGFVPKGSSLARDKALAAMQSNRVKTALDRLYRRVETVDLVNEDRWQQLLASG
;
A
#
# COMPACT_ATOMS: atom_id res chain seq x y z
N MET A 1 10.75 -6.37 22.82
CA MET A 1 9.62 -5.40 22.93
C MET A 1 9.18 -5.28 24.39
N LYS A 2 8.99 -4.06 24.90
CA LYS A 2 8.57 -3.85 26.32
C LYS A 2 7.05 -3.99 26.47
N LEU A 3 6.62 -4.70 27.51
CA LEU A 3 5.21 -4.95 27.84
C LEU A 3 4.94 -4.65 29.32
N ILE A 4 3.71 -4.22 29.60
CA ILE A 4 3.16 -4.06 30.95
C ILE A 4 1.91 -4.92 31.03
N LEU A 5 1.97 -6.00 31.80
CA LEU A 5 0.85 -6.92 32.02
C LEU A 5 0.23 -6.66 33.39
N LYS A 6 -1.10 -6.67 33.49
CA LYS A 6 -1.82 -6.47 34.75
C LYS A 6 -2.83 -7.58 34.96
N THR A 7 -2.94 -8.07 36.19
CA THR A 7 -3.95 -9.03 36.61
C THR A 7 -4.40 -8.75 38.04
N GLN A 8 -5.59 -9.21 38.40
CA GLN A 8 -6.16 -9.16 39.75
C GLN A 8 -6.07 -10.52 40.48
N GLN A 9 -5.65 -11.58 39.77
CA GLN A 9 -5.51 -12.94 40.29
C GLN A 9 -4.27 -13.61 39.67
N PRO A 10 -3.67 -14.63 40.31
CA PRO A 10 -2.56 -15.36 39.72
C PRO A 10 -2.90 -15.91 38.33
N GLU A 11 -2.16 -15.47 37.31
CA GLU A 11 -2.36 -15.83 35.91
C GLU A 11 -1.09 -16.48 35.35
N SER A 12 -1.28 -17.44 34.44
CA SER A 12 -0.23 -18.06 33.62
C SER A 12 0.34 -17.02 32.65
N LEU A 13 1.65 -16.76 32.75
CA LEU A 13 2.31 -15.81 31.84
C LEU A 13 2.28 -16.31 30.39
N ARG A 14 2.32 -17.64 30.19
CA ARG A 14 2.16 -18.27 28.88
C ARG A 14 0.82 -17.88 28.26
N ASP A 15 -0.26 -18.09 28.98
CA ASP A 15 -1.61 -17.91 28.43
C ASP A 15 -1.88 -16.42 28.19
N ARG A 16 -1.40 -15.56 29.09
CA ARG A 16 -1.44 -14.11 28.87
C ARG A 16 -0.68 -13.68 27.62
N LEU A 17 0.55 -14.17 27.44
CA LEU A 17 1.34 -13.84 26.24
C LEU A 17 0.73 -14.42 24.96
N ILE A 18 0.08 -15.58 25.01
CA ILE A 18 -0.70 -16.10 23.87
C ILE A 18 -1.87 -15.16 23.56
N ALA A 19 -2.60 -14.68 24.57
CA ALA A 19 -3.68 -13.71 24.39
C ALA A 19 -3.20 -12.35 23.86
N GLU A 20 -1.96 -11.96 24.17
CA GLU A 20 -1.26 -10.79 23.59
C GLU A 20 -0.71 -11.07 22.17
N GLY A 21 -0.99 -12.25 21.61
CA GLY A 21 -0.61 -12.64 20.27
C GLY A 21 0.85 -13.08 20.14
N PHE A 22 1.44 -13.75 21.13
CA PHE A 22 2.78 -14.35 21.02
C PHE A 22 2.74 -15.86 20.82
N ARG A 23 3.68 -16.40 20.03
CA ARG A 23 3.83 -17.85 19.83
C ARG A 23 4.91 -18.44 20.73
N PHE A 24 4.64 -19.63 21.23
CA PHE A 24 5.62 -20.42 21.98
C PHE A 24 6.21 -21.52 21.09
N PRO A 25 7.54 -21.55 20.84
CA PRO A 25 8.14 -22.46 19.85
C PRO A 25 8.00 -23.98 20.12
N CYS A 26 7.51 -24.39 21.29
CA CYS A 26 7.20 -25.78 21.62
C CYS A 26 5.77 -25.96 22.16
N GLY A 27 4.90 -24.96 21.93
CA GLY A 27 3.58 -24.87 22.54
C GLY A 27 3.60 -24.52 24.03
N GLY A 28 4.75 -24.15 24.59
CA GLY A 28 4.92 -23.82 26.01
C GLY A 28 5.06 -25.03 26.93
N LYS A 29 5.50 -26.18 26.40
CA LYS A 29 5.67 -27.44 27.16
C LYS A 29 6.93 -27.48 28.04
N GLY A 30 7.75 -26.44 28.06
CA GLY A 30 9.00 -26.41 28.84
C GLY A 30 10.10 -27.34 28.31
N VAL A 31 10.11 -27.65 27.01
CA VAL A 31 11.06 -28.62 26.42
C VAL A 31 12.17 -28.02 25.56
N CYS A 32 12.09 -26.73 25.19
CA CYS A 32 12.99 -26.15 24.18
C CYS A 32 13.84 -24.96 24.63
N GLY A 33 13.58 -24.32 25.78
CA GLY A 33 14.36 -23.17 26.26
C GLY A 33 14.29 -21.89 25.41
N ARG A 34 13.34 -21.79 24.46
CA ARG A 34 13.25 -20.67 23.50
C ARG A 34 12.28 -19.56 23.88
N CYS A 35 11.46 -19.73 24.92
CA CYS A 35 10.50 -18.71 25.33
C CYS A 35 11.10 -17.65 26.27
N ARG A 36 12.16 -16.98 25.80
CA ARG A 36 12.98 -16.08 26.61
C ARG A 36 12.32 -14.71 26.74
N ILE A 37 12.33 -14.18 27.96
CA ILE A 37 11.89 -12.83 28.32
C ILE A 37 12.90 -12.21 29.30
N VAL A 38 12.96 -10.88 29.39
CA VAL A 38 13.64 -10.18 30.49
C VAL A 38 12.59 -9.73 31.49
N ALA A 39 12.59 -10.34 32.66
CA ALA A 39 11.64 -10.08 33.74
C ALA A 39 12.30 -10.36 35.09
N PRO A 40 13.20 -9.48 35.58
CA PRO A 40 13.94 -9.72 36.83
C PRO A 40 13.04 -9.87 38.06
N ALA A 41 11.81 -9.34 38.01
CA ALA A 41 10.81 -9.47 39.06
C ALA A 41 10.27 -10.91 39.23
N LEU A 42 10.43 -11.77 38.23
CA LEU A 42 9.99 -13.17 38.30
C LEU A 42 11.09 -14.06 38.90
N PRO A 43 10.72 -15.07 39.71
CA PRO A 43 11.69 -15.98 40.32
C PRO A 43 12.33 -16.90 39.28
N VAL A 44 13.60 -17.25 39.53
CA VAL A 44 14.33 -18.28 38.78
C VAL A 44 13.76 -19.66 39.13
N THR A 45 13.38 -20.45 38.13
CA THR A 45 12.83 -21.81 38.30
C THR A 45 13.84 -22.89 37.93
N ALA A 46 13.51 -24.16 38.19
CA ALA A 46 14.32 -25.29 37.73
C ALA A 46 14.44 -25.34 36.21
N LEU A 47 13.42 -24.88 35.48
CA LEU A 47 13.44 -24.83 34.03
C LEU A 47 14.43 -23.79 33.51
N ASP A 48 14.51 -22.61 34.14
CA ASP A 48 15.51 -21.60 33.81
C ASP A 48 16.93 -22.18 33.95
N ARG A 49 17.22 -22.79 35.11
CA ARG A 49 18.55 -23.40 35.38
C ARG A 49 18.94 -24.49 34.38
N ARG A 50 17.96 -25.11 33.73
CA ARG A 50 18.19 -26.17 32.73
C ARG A 50 18.64 -25.60 31.38
N PHE A 51 18.22 -24.39 31.02
CA PHE A 51 18.35 -23.86 29.65
C PHE A 51 19.05 -22.50 29.57
N LEU A 52 19.21 -21.79 30.68
CA LEU A 52 19.83 -20.48 30.77
C LEU A 52 21.15 -20.58 31.54
N THR A 53 22.10 -19.74 31.15
CA THR A 53 23.36 -19.55 31.87
C THR A 53 23.17 -18.67 33.11
N ASP A 54 24.13 -18.73 34.04
CA ASP A 54 24.10 -17.90 35.25
C ASP A 54 24.11 -16.39 34.93
N ASP A 55 24.83 -15.97 33.90
CA ASP A 55 24.88 -14.57 33.44
C ASP A 55 23.51 -14.13 32.87
N GLU A 56 22.86 -14.96 32.05
CA GLU A 56 21.51 -14.68 31.55
C GLU A 56 20.51 -14.56 32.71
N MET A 57 20.53 -15.48 33.67
CA MET A 57 19.65 -15.42 34.84
C MET A 57 19.91 -14.18 35.70
N THR A 58 21.18 -13.79 35.86
CA THR A 58 21.61 -12.57 36.57
C THR A 58 21.12 -11.30 35.89
N ARG A 59 21.11 -11.27 34.55
CA ARG A 59 20.55 -10.17 33.73
C ARG A 59 19.02 -10.12 33.74
N GLY A 60 18.35 -11.03 34.45
CA GLY A 60 16.89 -11.07 34.56
C GLY A 60 16.20 -11.85 33.44
N VAL A 61 16.94 -12.64 32.64
CA VAL A 61 16.34 -13.52 31.64
C VAL A 61 15.59 -14.67 32.32
N ARG A 62 14.40 -14.97 31.83
CA ARG A 62 13.52 -16.05 32.31
C ARG A 62 12.89 -16.77 31.12
N LEU A 63 12.48 -18.02 31.33
CA LEU A 63 11.61 -18.74 30.41
C LEU A 63 10.15 -18.49 30.77
N ALA A 64 9.36 -17.91 29.87
CA ALA A 64 7.99 -17.50 30.15
C ALA A 64 7.00 -18.66 30.37
N CYS A 65 7.27 -19.85 29.83
CA CYS A 65 6.28 -20.93 29.76
C CYS A 65 5.92 -21.58 31.10
N ASP A 66 6.73 -21.39 32.14
CA ASP A 66 6.50 -21.95 33.48
C ASP A 66 6.27 -20.88 34.56
N LYS A 67 5.98 -19.64 34.15
CA LYS A 67 5.81 -18.51 35.06
C LYS A 67 4.34 -18.19 35.29
N THR A 68 4.08 -17.74 36.50
CA THR A 68 2.83 -17.10 36.89
C THR A 68 3.13 -15.70 37.44
N PHE A 69 2.16 -14.80 37.34
CA PHE A 69 2.23 -13.45 37.89
C PHE A 69 0.86 -13.07 38.48
N ASP A 70 0.85 -12.26 39.53
CA ASP A 70 -0.34 -11.95 40.33
C ASP A 70 -0.57 -10.44 40.53
N LYS A 71 0.25 -9.61 39.89
CA LYS A 71 0.24 -8.15 39.98
C LYS A 71 0.82 -7.55 38.71
N GLU A 72 0.93 -6.23 38.63
CA GLU A 72 1.56 -5.58 37.49
C GLU A 72 2.99 -6.10 37.24
N LEU A 73 3.25 -6.54 36.00
CA LEU A 73 4.52 -7.10 35.56
C LEU A 73 5.05 -6.31 34.36
N HIS A 74 6.24 -5.74 34.54
CA HIS A 74 7.01 -5.10 33.48
C HIS A 74 8.01 -6.10 32.93
N LEU A 75 7.99 -6.33 31.62
CA LEU A 75 8.90 -7.28 30.99
C LEU A 75 9.32 -6.83 29.59
N GLU A 76 10.43 -7.40 29.11
CA GLU A 76 10.78 -7.37 27.71
C GLU A 76 10.55 -8.74 27.08
N CYS A 77 9.66 -8.80 26.09
CA CYS A 77 9.34 -10.00 25.36
C CYS A 77 10.25 -10.12 24.12
N MET A 78 10.88 -11.29 23.97
CA MET A 78 11.68 -11.66 22.80
C MET A 78 11.00 -12.75 21.94
N LEU A 79 9.74 -13.09 22.24
CA LEU A 79 8.97 -14.05 21.45
C LEU A 79 8.46 -13.42 20.16
N ASP A 80 8.35 -14.24 19.12
CA ASP A 80 7.68 -13.87 17.89
C ASP A 80 6.17 -13.70 18.15
N ARG A 81 5.59 -12.66 17.54
CA ARG A 81 4.13 -12.55 17.52
C ARG A 81 3.54 -13.60 16.59
N ALA A 82 2.42 -14.17 17.00
CA ALA A 82 1.54 -14.87 16.09
C ALA A 82 1.09 -13.88 15.02
N THR A 83 1.31 -14.23 13.75
CA THR A 83 0.46 -13.66 12.70
C THR A 83 -0.98 -13.98 13.09
N PRO A 84 -1.91 -13.02 13.05
CA PRO A 84 -3.32 -13.30 13.32
C PRO A 84 -3.79 -14.49 12.48
N GLU A 85 -4.43 -15.47 13.13
CA GLU A 85 -5.08 -16.64 12.50
C GLU A 85 -6.36 -16.23 11.74
N ARG A 86 -6.35 -15.07 11.06
CA ARG A 86 -7.44 -14.71 10.15
C ARG A 86 -7.25 -15.59 8.91
N LYS A 87 -7.97 -16.71 8.86
CA LYS A 87 -8.12 -17.47 7.62
C LYS A 87 -8.84 -16.55 6.62
N LEU A 88 -8.19 -16.28 5.51
CA LEU A 88 -8.77 -15.46 4.45
C LEU A 88 -9.68 -16.34 3.59
N ASP A 89 -10.95 -15.96 3.50
CA ASP A 89 -11.86 -16.53 2.53
C ASP A 89 -11.68 -15.75 1.23
N ASP A 90 -11.36 -16.45 0.14
CA ASP A 90 -11.15 -15.87 -1.20
C ASP A 90 -10.14 -14.70 -1.23
N PRO A 91 -8.86 -14.94 -0.87
CA PRO A 91 -7.86 -13.87 -0.80
C PRO A 91 -7.66 -13.20 -2.17
N GLU A 92 -7.64 -11.88 -2.18
CA GLU A 92 -7.33 -11.04 -3.33
C GLU A 92 -6.13 -10.16 -3.02
N VAL A 93 -5.42 -9.71 -4.06
CA VAL A 93 -4.31 -8.77 -3.93
C VAL A 93 -4.60 -7.52 -4.74
N ILE A 94 -4.34 -6.36 -4.14
CA ILE A 94 -4.38 -5.06 -4.82
C ILE A 94 -2.94 -4.54 -4.89
N VAL A 95 -2.48 -4.23 -6.10
CA VAL A 95 -1.18 -3.63 -6.35
C VAL A 95 -1.37 -2.22 -6.92
N PHE A 96 -0.77 -1.23 -6.27
CA PHE A 96 -0.62 0.13 -6.80
C PHE A 96 0.84 0.40 -7.15
N LEU A 97 1.12 0.57 -8.43
CA LEU A 97 2.43 0.94 -8.96
C LEU A 97 2.56 2.47 -9.01
N GLY A 98 3.50 3.02 -8.25
CA GLY A 98 4.07 4.35 -8.45
C GLY A 98 5.41 4.26 -9.18
N SER A 99 6.05 5.39 -9.46
CA SER A 99 7.27 5.43 -10.31
C SER A 99 8.49 4.65 -9.79
N ARG A 100 8.57 4.41 -8.47
CA ARG A 100 9.68 3.68 -7.82
C ARG A 100 9.22 2.72 -6.72
N THR A 101 7.92 2.68 -6.46
CA THR A 101 7.35 1.91 -5.36
C THR A 101 6.13 1.13 -5.83
N ALA A 102 5.93 -0.04 -5.25
CA ALA A 102 4.72 -0.81 -5.37
C ALA A 102 4.10 -0.93 -3.97
N GLU A 103 2.86 -0.47 -3.83
CA GLU A 103 2.05 -0.82 -2.67
C GLU A 103 1.29 -2.09 -2.98
N ILE A 104 1.43 -3.10 -2.13
CA ILE A 104 0.82 -4.42 -2.29
C ILE A 104 -0.04 -4.65 -1.06
N SER A 105 -1.33 -4.89 -1.27
CA SER A 105 -2.31 -5.07 -0.20
C SER A 105 -3.04 -6.39 -0.36
N LEU A 106 -3.08 -7.18 0.70
CA LEU A 106 -3.84 -8.41 0.81
C LEU A 106 -5.23 -8.12 1.38
N THR A 107 -6.27 -8.68 0.79
CA THR A 107 -7.67 -8.46 1.19
C THR A 107 -8.51 -9.73 1.05
N ASP A 108 -9.57 -9.84 1.82
CA ASP A 108 -10.64 -10.86 1.74
C ASP A 108 -12.04 -10.20 1.69
N GLY A 109 -12.08 -8.91 1.37
CA GLY A 109 -13.24 -8.05 1.58
C GLY A 109 -12.89 -6.81 2.38
N ASP A 110 -11.89 -6.90 3.26
CA ASP A 110 -11.23 -5.79 3.93
C ASP A 110 -9.71 -5.90 3.77
N ILE A 111 -8.99 -4.77 3.74
CA ILE A 111 -7.53 -4.80 3.74
C ILE A 111 -7.03 -5.45 5.03
N VAL A 112 -6.26 -6.53 4.89
CA VAL A 112 -5.71 -7.33 5.98
C VAL A 112 -4.26 -6.96 6.26
N ASP A 113 -3.48 -6.78 5.21
CA ASP A 113 -2.07 -6.38 5.28
C ASP A 113 -1.73 -5.52 4.08
N SER A 114 -0.77 -4.63 4.26
CA SER A 114 -0.24 -3.77 3.21
C SER A 114 1.25 -3.58 3.41
N VAL A 115 2.01 -3.70 2.33
CA VAL A 115 3.44 -3.37 2.30
C VAL A 115 3.70 -2.40 1.15
N VAL A 116 4.61 -1.47 1.38
CA VAL A 116 5.16 -0.63 0.32
C VAL A 116 6.59 -1.09 0.10
N VAL A 117 6.91 -1.48 -1.13
CA VAL A 117 8.26 -1.87 -1.52
C VAL A 117 8.81 -0.97 -2.59
N GLU A 118 10.12 -0.73 -2.51
CA GLU A 118 10.86 -0.03 -3.54
C GLU A 118 11.33 -1.03 -4.61
N TYR A 119 11.32 -0.58 -5.86
CA TYR A 119 11.90 -1.33 -6.97
C TYR A 119 12.83 -0.44 -7.78
N GLY A 120 13.68 -1.07 -8.61
CA GLY A 120 14.70 -0.39 -9.39
C GLY A 120 14.12 0.43 -10.55
N ASP A 121 14.48 0.06 -11.77
CA ASP A 121 13.95 0.71 -12.97
C ASP A 121 12.54 0.19 -13.28
N CYS A 122 11.71 1.03 -13.91
CA CYS A 122 10.38 0.68 -14.39
C CYS A 122 10.47 -0.31 -15.56
N THR A 123 10.77 -1.56 -15.25
CA THR A 123 10.94 -2.67 -16.19
C THR A 123 10.07 -3.85 -15.75
N THR A 124 9.67 -4.67 -16.70
CA THR A 124 8.86 -5.88 -16.46
C THR A 124 9.46 -6.78 -15.39
N ARG A 125 10.78 -6.97 -15.44
CA ARG A 125 11.51 -7.84 -14.51
C ARG A 125 11.48 -7.30 -13.08
N GLU A 126 11.84 -6.03 -12.90
CA GLU A 126 11.92 -5.42 -11.56
C GLU A 126 10.54 -5.33 -10.90
N ILE A 127 9.53 -4.84 -11.64
CA ILE A 127 8.17 -4.68 -11.10
C ILE A 127 7.58 -6.03 -10.71
N ARG A 128 7.61 -7.02 -11.63
CA ARG A 128 7.03 -8.35 -11.35
C ARG A 128 7.77 -9.06 -10.22
N ALA A 129 9.10 -8.98 -10.17
CA ALA A 129 9.88 -9.59 -9.09
C ALA A 129 9.56 -8.98 -7.72
N ALA A 130 9.39 -7.66 -7.64
CA ALA A 130 8.99 -6.98 -6.41
C ALA A 130 7.59 -7.42 -5.94
N ILE A 131 6.63 -7.51 -6.86
CA ILE A 131 5.27 -7.96 -6.53
C ILE A 131 5.25 -9.43 -6.08
N ASP A 132 5.88 -10.31 -6.86
CA ASP A 132 5.89 -11.76 -6.62
C ASP A 132 6.47 -12.09 -5.25
N LYS A 133 7.66 -11.55 -4.94
CA LYS A 133 8.34 -11.76 -3.66
C LYS A 133 7.45 -11.40 -2.47
N GLU A 134 6.88 -10.20 -2.48
CA GLU A 134 6.12 -9.70 -1.33
C GLU A 134 4.75 -10.35 -1.21
N ALA A 135 4.09 -10.67 -2.33
CA ALA A 135 2.85 -11.43 -2.32
C ALA A 135 3.05 -12.82 -1.72
N ILE A 136 4.14 -13.53 -2.09
CA ILE A 136 4.48 -14.83 -1.50
C ILE A 136 4.73 -14.72 0.00
N GLU A 137 5.50 -13.72 0.45
CA GLU A 137 5.75 -13.49 1.87
C GLU A 137 4.45 -13.22 2.64
N MET A 138 3.52 -12.47 2.06
CA MET A 138 2.17 -12.28 2.62
C MET A 138 1.40 -13.61 2.68
N PHE A 139 1.38 -14.38 1.61
CA PHE A 139 0.66 -15.66 1.57
C PHE A 139 1.18 -16.66 2.59
N GLU A 140 2.50 -16.77 2.78
CA GLU A 140 3.09 -17.59 3.83
C GLU A 140 2.64 -17.12 5.23
N ARG A 141 2.61 -15.80 5.44
CA ARG A 141 2.22 -15.18 6.71
C ARG A 141 0.76 -15.49 7.06
N TYR A 142 -0.15 -15.40 6.10
CA TYR A 142 -1.59 -15.60 6.26
C TYR A 142 -2.08 -17.00 5.85
N HIS A 143 -1.16 -17.94 5.63
CA HIS A 143 -1.46 -19.33 5.26
C HIS A 143 -2.37 -19.46 4.02
N CYS A 144 -2.14 -18.60 3.03
CA CYS A 144 -2.79 -18.64 1.72
C CYS A 144 -1.89 -19.36 0.71
N ALA A 145 -2.48 -20.06 -0.26
CA ALA A 145 -1.69 -20.70 -1.32
C ALA A 145 -1.37 -19.72 -2.47
N LYS A 146 -2.37 -18.92 -2.86
CA LYS A 146 -2.34 -17.89 -3.89
C LYS A 146 -3.58 -17.00 -3.74
N ALA A 147 -3.60 -15.86 -4.41
CA ALA A 147 -4.80 -15.05 -4.53
C ALA A 147 -5.76 -15.56 -5.63
N ASN A 148 -7.05 -15.32 -5.48
CA ASN A 148 -8.04 -15.52 -6.53
C ASN A 148 -7.81 -14.50 -7.65
N VAL A 149 -7.78 -13.23 -7.31
CA VAL A 149 -7.55 -12.14 -8.27
C VAL A 149 -6.48 -11.19 -7.72
N MET A 150 -5.56 -10.79 -8.59
CA MET A 150 -4.61 -9.70 -8.35
C MET A 150 -4.98 -8.50 -9.23
N MET A 151 -5.46 -7.41 -8.64
CA MET A 151 -5.58 -6.14 -9.37
C MET A 151 -4.23 -5.46 -9.46
N VAL A 152 -3.83 -5.01 -10.64
CA VAL A 152 -2.64 -4.17 -10.80
C VAL A 152 -3.06 -2.83 -11.41
N ALA A 153 -2.95 -1.77 -10.62
CA ALA A 153 -3.24 -0.40 -11.01
C ALA A 153 -2.00 0.48 -10.85
N GLY A 154 -1.88 1.57 -11.61
CA GLY A 154 -0.72 2.44 -11.56
C GLY A 154 -0.74 3.53 -12.60
N GLY A 155 0.40 4.21 -12.77
CA GLY A 155 0.62 5.08 -13.92
C GLY A 155 0.66 4.29 -15.23
N TRP A 156 0.50 4.98 -16.35
CA TRP A 156 0.42 4.33 -17.65
C TRP A 156 1.71 3.54 -17.97
N ARG A 157 2.88 4.13 -17.65
CA ARG A 157 4.21 3.55 -17.89
C ARG A 157 4.43 2.29 -17.06
N GLU A 158 4.02 2.33 -15.80
CA GLU A 158 4.17 1.20 -14.89
C GLU A 158 3.28 0.03 -15.30
N ILE A 159 2.05 0.31 -15.75
CA ILE A 159 1.15 -0.72 -16.26
C ILE A 159 1.66 -1.31 -17.57
N GLU A 160 2.17 -0.49 -18.49
CA GLU A 160 2.82 -1.00 -19.71
C GLU A 160 4.03 -1.88 -19.39
N ALA A 161 4.91 -1.43 -18.49
CA ALA A 161 6.06 -2.20 -18.07
C ALA A 161 5.64 -3.53 -17.41
N PHE A 162 4.61 -3.50 -16.56
CA PHE A 162 4.04 -4.69 -15.95
C PHE A 162 3.42 -5.64 -16.99
N ALA A 163 2.73 -5.13 -18.01
CA ALA A 163 2.01 -5.92 -19.01
C ALA A 163 2.86 -6.34 -20.22
N ALA A 164 4.06 -5.76 -20.39
CA ALA A 164 4.91 -6.01 -21.55
C ALA A 164 5.22 -7.50 -21.73
N GLY A 165 5.13 -7.96 -22.98
CA GLY A 165 5.34 -9.36 -23.36
C GLY A 165 4.15 -10.29 -23.10
N SER A 166 3.02 -9.79 -22.59
CA SER A 166 1.84 -10.61 -22.27
C SER A 166 0.68 -10.50 -23.26
N ASP A 167 0.75 -9.60 -24.26
CA ASP A 167 -0.30 -9.34 -25.27
C ASP A 167 -1.69 -9.12 -24.66
N VAL A 168 -1.77 -8.11 -23.78
CA VAL A 168 -2.98 -7.75 -23.03
C VAL A 168 -3.24 -6.24 -23.10
N GLU A 169 -4.49 -5.85 -22.97
CA GLU A 169 -4.92 -4.45 -22.92
C GLU A 169 -5.46 -4.12 -21.51
N GLY A 170 -5.58 -2.83 -21.20
CA GLY A 170 -6.28 -2.41 -19.98
C GLY A 170 -7.79 -2.69 -20.07
N GLY A 171 -8.43 -2.87 -18.91
CA GLY A 171 -9.87 -3.11 -18.78
C GLY A 171 -10.27 -4.59 -18.81
N GLY A 172 -9.31 -5.50 -18.67
CA GLY A 172 -9.51 -6.94 -18.81
C GLY A 172 -9.05 -7.76 -17.60
N ARG A 173 -9.56 -8.99 -17.52
CA ARG A 173 -9.05 -10.05 -16.64
C ARG A 173 -8.31 -11.08 -17.47
N TYR A 174 -7.20 -11.55 -16.94
CA TYR A 174 -6.26 -12.41 -17.65
C TYR A 174 -5.74 -13.50 -16.71
N GLU A 175 -5.39 -14.66 -17.25
CA GLU A 175 -4.71 -15.69 -16.47
C GLU A 175 -3.39 -15.15 -15.89
N ALA A 176 -3.19 -15.29 -14.59
CA ALA A 176 -2.02 -14.74 -13.89
C ALA A 176 -0.69 -15.34 -14.38
N ALA A 177 -0.73 -16.56 -14.92
CA ALA A 177 0.43 -17.23 -15.52
C ALA A 177 1.07 -16.42 -16.66
N ARG A 178 0.31 -15.55 -17.35
CA ARG A 178 0.85 -14.64 -18.39
C ARG A 178 1.82 -13.59 -17.83
N PHE A 179 1.77 -13.34 -16.53
CA PHE A 179 2.59 -12.37 -15.82
C PHE A 179 3.54 -13.04 -14.84
N SER A 180 3.50 -14.36 -14.70
CA SER A 180 4.18 -15.11 -13.63
C SER A 180 3.81 -14.63 -12.23
N MET A 181 2.55 -14.27 -12.00
CA MET A 181 2.06 -13.77 -10.71
C MET A 181 1.41 -14.88 -9.87
N PRO A 182 1.51 -14.82 -8.53
CA PRO A 182 0.98 -15.84 -7.63
C PRO A 182 -0.53 -15.63 -7.37
N ALA A 183 -1.33 -15.64 -8.44
CA ALA A 183 -2.79 -15.52 -8.40
C ALA A 183 -3.46 -16.47 -9.41
N GLU A 184 -4.79 -16.55 -9.46
CA GLU A 184 -5.50 -17.21 -10.57
C GLU A 184 -5.66 -16.26 -11.75
N GLU A 185 -6.18 -15.07 -11.47
CA GLU A 185 -6.38 -14.01 -12.47
C GLU A 185 -5.62 -12.74 -12.08
N VAL A 186 -5.19 -11.98 -13.10
CA VAL A 186 -4.78 -10.59 -12.97
C VAL A 186 -5.86 -9.71 -13.60
N TYR A 187 -6.38 -8.76 -12.83
CA TYR A 187 -7.25 -7.71 -13.32
C TYR A 187 -6.43 -6.46 -13.59
N LEU A 188 -6.41 -6.00 -14.84
CA LEU A 188 -5.84 -4.72 -15.24
C LEU A 188 -6.98 -3.73 -15.47
N PRO A 189 -7.18 -2.71 -14.61
CA PRO A 189 -8.17 -1.69 -14.91
C PRO A 189 -7.79 -0.89 -16.18
N PRO A 190 -8.72 -0.12 -16.76
CA PRO A 190 -8.47 0.60 -18.01
C PRO A 190 -7.27 1.55 -17.94
N VAL A 191 -6.47 1.60 -19.02
CA VAL A 191 -5.27 2.45 -19.17
C VAL A 191 -5.14 2.91 -20.64
N LYS A 192 -4.72 4.15 -20.90
CA LYS A 192 -4.56 4.70 -22.29
C LYS A 192 -3.67 5.92 -22.32
N GLY A 193 -2.71 5.96 -23.26
CA GLY A 193 -2.12 7.19 -23.78
C GLY A 193 -1.77 8.25 -22.72
N GLY A 194 -1.04 7.87 -21.67
CA GLY A 194 -0.67 8.76 -20.54
C GLY A 194 -1.59 8.69 -19.32
N ALA A 195 -2.83 8.22 -19.47
CA ALA A 195 -3.79 8.06 -18.38
C ALA A 195 -3.60 6.72 -17.64
N GLY A 196 -3.14 6.78 -16.39
CA GLY A 196 -2.95 5.63 -15.51
C GLY A 196 -4.25 5.12 -14.88
N SER A 197 -4.36 3.80 -14.71
CA SER A 197 -5.47 3.17 -13.99
C SER A 197 -5.54 3.57 -12.51
N GLY A 198 -4.40 3.85 -11.88
CA GLY A 198 -4.33 4.35 -10.51
C GLY A 198 -5.00 5.72 -10.36
N ASP A 199 -4.77 6.62 -11.32
CA ASP A 199 -5.36 7.95 -11.31
C ASP A 199 -6.87 7.89 -11.55
N LEU A 200 -7.31 7.02 -12.46
CA LEU A 200 -8.73 6.78 -12.71
C LEU A 200 -9.47 6.37 -11.44
N LEU A 201 -8.86 5.52 -10.61
CA LEU A 201 -9.42 5.13 -9.32
C LEU A 201 -9.48 6.31 -8.34
N GLU A 202 -8.45 7.18 -8.32
CA GLU A 202 -8.43 8.40 -7.50
C GLU A 202 -9.51 9.42 -7.91
N ILE A 203 -9.84 9.50 -9.20
CA ILE A 203 -10.80 10.48 -9.72
C ILE A 203 -12.24 9.95 -9.89
N ALA A 204 -12.46 8.64 -9.73
CA ALA A 204 -13.71 7.96 -10.08
C ALA A 204 -14.95 8.51 -9.35
N ASP A 205 -14.77 9.02 -8.13
CA ASP A 205 -15.85 9.53 -7.28
C ASP A 205 -15.83 11.04 -7.09
N ARG A 206 -14.94 11.75 -7.79
CA ARG A 206 -14.90 13.22 -7.72
C ARG A 206 -16.13 13.83 -8.37
N GLU A 207 -16.53 15.01 -7.93
CA GLU A 207 -17.59 15.75 -8.60
C GLU A 207 -17.08 16.33 -9.92
N ASP A 208 -17.98 16.52 -10.88
CA ASP A 208 -17.64 17.26 -12.10
C ASP A 208 -17.30 18.72 -11.72
N GLY A 209 -16.38 19.35 -12.45
CA GLY A 209 -15.72 20.60 -12.10
C GLY A 209 -14.48 20.47 -11.21
N THR A 210 -14.08 19.25 -10.82
CA THR A 210 -12.91 19.02 -9.96
C THR A 210 -11.61 18.92 -10.75
N LEU A 211 -10.60 19.73 -10.40
CA LEU A 211 -9.21 19.55 -10.79
C LEU A 211 -8.44 18.82 -9.68
N THR A 212 -7.90 17.65 -9.99
CA THR A 212 -7.10 16.81 -9.09
C THR A 212 -5.64 16.80 -9.53
N VAL A 213 -4.71 17.03 -8.60
CA VAL A 213 -3.27 16.95 -8.86
C VAL A 213 -2.66 15.79 -8.07
N ILE A 214 -2.06 14.84 -8.78
CA ILE A 214 -1.46 13.62 -8.24
C ILE A 214 0.06 13.72 -8.41
N ALA A 215 0.81 13.50 -7.32
CA ALA A 215 2.27 13.58 -7.30
C ALA A 215 2.91 12.23 -6.92
N ASP A 216 3.76 11.68 -7.77
CA ASP A 216 4.45 10.40 -7.52
C ASP A 216 5.77 10.22 -8.23
N GLY A 217 6.64 11.21 -8.12
CA GLY A 217 7.84 11.31 -8.96
C GLY A 217 7.55 11.87 -10.35
N THR A 218 6.27 12.04 -10.68
CA THR A 218 5.75 12.84 -11.80
C THR A 218 4.52 13.60 -11.30
N LEU A 219 4.20 14.75 -11.89
CA LEU A 219 2.97 15.48 -11.57
C LEU A 219 1.93 15.25 -12.67
N ARG A 220 0.75 14.81 -12.25
CA ARG A 220 -0.38 14.54 -13.14
C ARG A 220 -1.58 15.37 -12.74
N PHE A 221 -2.14 16.10 -13.70
CA PHE A 221 -3.28 16.98 -13.54
C PHE A 221 -4.49 16.33 -14.19
N TRP A 222 -5.60 16.27 -13.47
CA TRP A 222 -6.81 15.60 -13.91
C TRP A 222 -8.01 16.51 -13.66
N TYR A 223 -8.58 17.06 -14.72
CA TYR A 223 -9.84 17.79 -14.63
C TYR A 223 -11.01 16.87 -15.02
N ARG A 224 -12.03 16.82 -14.17
CA ARG A 224 -13.26 16.07 -14.43
C ARG A 224 -14.36 17.02 -14.88
N GLY A 225 -14.66 17.08 -16.18
CA GLY A 225 -15.83 17.76 -16.75
C GLY A 225 -16.61 16.81 -17.66
N ASP A 226 -17.32 17.31 -18.67
CA ASP A 226 -17.99 16.45 -19.68
C ASP A 226 -16.98 15.46 -20.30
N SER A 227 -15.83 15.98 -20.72
CA SER A 227 -14.59 15.23 -20.93
C SER A 227 -13.70 15.28 -19.70
N ILE A 228 -12.85 14.26 -19.53
CA ILE A 228 -11.82 14.21 -18.50
C ILE A 228 -10.50 14.60 -19.14
N LEU A 229 -9.98 15.78 -18.80
CA LEU A 229 -8.69 16.23 -19.32
C LEU A 229 -7.58 15.76 -18.40
N THR A 230 -6.51 15.21 -18.96
CA THR A 230 -5.32 14.85 -18.20
C THR A 230 -4.04 15.40 -18.82
N ALA A 231 -3.11 15.84 -17.99
CA ALA A 231 -1.79 16.27 -18.41
C ALA A 231 -0.72 15.77 -17.45
N GLU A 232 0.42 15.34 -18.00
CA GLU A 232 1.57 14.88 -17.25
C GLU A 232 2.74 15.85 -17.45
N ILE A 233 3.39 16.24 -16.35
CA ILE A 233 4.64 17.01 -16.40
C ILE A 233 5.72 16.28 -15.59
N PRO A 234 6.95 16.15 -16.14
CA PRO A 234 8.10 15.70 -15.36
C PRO A 234 8.28 16.61 -14.15
N PHE A 235 8.41 16.02 -12.97
CA PHE A 235 8.57 16.78 -11.73
C PHE A 235 9.87 16.45 -11.04
N LYS A 236 10.64 17.49 -10.72
CA LYS A 236 11.83 17.40 -9.87
C LYS A 236 11.69 18.39 -8.71
N PRO A 237 11.64 17.88 -7.46
CA PRO A 237 11.63 18.63 -6.20
C PRO A 237 12.41 19.95 -6.14
N ASP A 238 13.62 19.94 -6.70
CA ASP A 238 14.60 21.01 -6.53
C ASP A 238 14.86 21.80 -7.82
N ASP A 239 14.02 21.63 -8.84
CA ASP A 239 14.16 22.31 -10.12
C ASP A 239 13.38 23.64 -10.13
N PRO A 240 14.05 24.82 -10.20
CA PRO A 240 13.38 26.11 -10.32
C PRO A 240 12.49 26.20 -11.57
N TYR A 241 12.81 25.43 -12.61
CA TYR A 241 11.96 25.30 -13.80
C TYR A 241 10.63 24.60 -13.45
N GLY A 242 10.66 23.62 -12.54
CA GLY A 242 9.48 22.88 -12.09
C GLY A 242 8.39 23.78 -11.49
N ALA A 243 8.76 24.76 -10.66
CA ALA A 243 7.78 25.69 -10.09
C ALA A 243 7.06 26.53 -11.16
N ARG A 244 7.77 26.95 -12.20
CA ARG A 244 7.20 27.71 -13.33
C ARG A 244 6.26 26.84 -14.16
N VAL A 245 6.67 25.60 -14.45
CA VAL A 245 5.86 24.59 -15.16
C VAL A 245 4.56 24.28 -14.41
N ILE A 246 4.62 24.08 -13.08
CA ILE A 246 3.43 23.86 -12.25
C ILE A 246 2.48 25.06 -12.33
N LYS A 247 3.00 26.27 -12.13
CA LYS A 247 2.21 27.51 -12.17
C LYS A 247 1.57 27.73 -13.55
N ALA A 248 2.32 27.50 -14.63
CA ALA A 248 1.80 27.60 -16.00
C ALA A 248 0.67 26.58 -16.24
N THR A 249 0.85 25.35 -15.77
CA THR A 249 -0.14 24.27 -15.92
C THR A 249 -1.42 24.58 -15.15
N LEU A 250 -1.33 25.06 -13.93
CA LEU A 250 -2.52 25.46 -13.16
C LEU A 250 -3.25 26.63 -13.79
N ARG A 251 -2.51 27.62 -14.29
CA ARG A 251 -3.12 28.75 -15.02
C ARG A 251 -3.81 28.27 -16.29
N TYR A 252 -3.20 27.32 -17.00
CA TYR A 252 -3.80 26.71 -18.18
C TYR A 252 -5.15 26.08 -17.82
N PHE A 253 -5.23 25.20 -16.82
CA PHE A 253 -6.51 24.62 -16.40
C PHE A 253 -7.48 25.66 -15.81
N ALA A 254 -6.99 26.68 -15.11
CA ALA A 254 -7.84 27.74 -14.57
C ALA A 254 -8.48 28.61 -15.67
N GLU A 255 -7.82 28.74 -16.83
CA GLU A 255 -8.33 29.49 -17.98
C GLU A 255 -9.16 28.61 -18.92
N GLU A 256 -8.75 27.36 -19.14
CA GLU A 256 -9.37 26.44 -20.12
C GLU A 256 -10.67 25.83 -19.61
N VAL A 257 -10.69 25.37 -18.35
CA VAL A 257 -11.81 24.59 -17.81
C VAL A 257 -12.42 25.17 -16.54
N ILE A 258 -11.78 26.16 -15.92
CA ILE A 258 -12.29 26.95 -14.79
C ILE A 258 -12.85 26.03 -13.68
N PRO A 259 -11.98 25.27 -12.97
CA PRO A 259 -12.44 24.29 -12.00
C PRO A 259 -13.18 24.94 -10.82
N THR A 260 -14.27 24.33 -10.40
CA THR A 260 -15.04 24.73 -9.21
C THR A 260 -14.43 24.20 -7.93
N THR A 261 -13.74 23.07 -8.02
CA THR A 261 -13.09 22.39 -6.90
C THR A 261 -11.65 22.05 -7.28
N PHE A 262 -10.72 22.24 -6.36
CA PHE A 262 -9.33 21.85 -6.54
C PHE A 262 -8.89 20.93 -5.40
N ILE A 263 -8.18 19.85 -5.77
CA ILE A 263 -7.70 18.82 -4.85
C ILE A 263 -6.25 18.47 -5.18
N GLY A 264 -5.37 18.46 -4.19
CA GLY A 264 -3.96 18.05 -4.37
C GLY A 264 -3.45 17.19 -3.22
N SER A 265 -2.40 16.39 -3.47
CA SER A 265 -1.73 15.60 -2.44
C SER A 265 -0.60 16.35 -1.74
N GLU A 266 -0.48 16.17 -0.42
CA GLU A 266 0.41 16.96 0.46
C GLU A 266 1.89 16.51 0.48
N ASN A 267 2.31 15.52 -0.33
CA ASN A 267 3.70 15.06 -0.28
C ASN A 267 4.68 16.06 -0.96
N ASP A 268 5.36 16.78 -0.06
CA ASP A 268 6.63 17.51 -0.05
C ASP A 268 6.93 18.72 -0.93
N TYR A 269 6.18 19.06 -1.97
CA TYR A 269 6.67 20.15 -2.86
C TYR A 269 5.68 21.19 -3.35
N VAL A 270 4.39 21.06 -3.05
CA VAL A 270 3.40 22.01 -3.58
C VAL A 270 2.46 22.53 -2.51
N ARG A 271 2.92 23.55 -1.77
CA ARG A 271 2.04 24.37 -0.93
C ARG A 271 1.30 25.37 -1.82
N PHE A 272 0.00 25.12 -2.04
CA PHE A 272 -0.87 26.09 -2.70
C PHE A 272 -1.49 27.06 -1.68
N THR A 273 -1.40 28.36 -1.97
CA THR A 273 -2.10 29.40 -1.22
C THR A 273 -3.50 29.60 -1.80
N GLY A 274 -4.47 28.85 -1.28
CA GLY A 274 -5.89 28.98 -1.64
C GLY A 274 -6.73 27.94 -0.91
N ALA A 275 -8.02 28.23 -0.70
CA ALA A 275 -8.96 27.35 -0.01
C ALA A 275 -9.11 26.01 -0.77
N VAL A 276 -8.29 25.03 -0.41
CA VAL A 276 -8.11 23.77 -1.14
C VAL A 276 -8.13 22.62 -0.15
N GLY A 277 -8.91 21.58 -0.45
CA GLY A 277 -8.89 20.32 0.28
C GLY A 277 -7.73 19.44 -0.19
N PHE A 278 -7.00 18.86 0.76
CA PHE A 278 -5.85 17.99 0.50
C PHE A 278 -6.30 16.52 0.44
N VAL A 279 -5.79 15.73 -0.51
CA VAL A 279 -5.98 14.27 -0.55
C VAL A 279 -4.66 13.57 -0.88
N PRO A 280 -4.11 12.73 0.02
CA PRO A 280 -2.86 11.99 -0.23
C PRO A 280 -3.00 10.99 -1.39
N LYS A 281 -1.91 10.69 -2.10
CA LYS A 281 -1.88 9.64 -3.14
C LYS A 281 -1.96 8.25 -2.51
N GLY A 282 -2.68 7.32 -3.16
CA GLY A 282 -3.04 6.07 -2.49
C GLY A 282 -4.01 6.38 -1.36
N SER A 283 -4.90 7.36 -1.60
CA SER A 283 -5.89 7.76 -0.61
C SER A 283 -6.72 6.54 -0.24
N SER A 284 -7.37 6.58 0.93
CA SER A 284 -8.42 5.59 1.25
C SER A 284 -9.39 5.46 0.08
N LEU A 285 -9.70 6.55 -0.64
CA LEU A 285 -10.60 6.54 -1.78
C LEU A 285 -10.16 5.63 -2.93
N ALA A 286 -8.92 5.70 -3.40
CA ALA A 286 -8.47 4.82 -4.50
C ALA A 286 -8.43 3.35 -4.07
N ARG A 287 -8.04 3.07 -2.82
CA ARG A 287 -8.07 1.70 -2.27
C ARG A 287 -9.50 1.17 -2.14
N ASP A 288 -10.41 1.98 -1.63
CA ASP A 288 -11.83 1.65 -1.51
C ASP A 288 -12.44 1.40 -2.90
N LYS A 289 -12.04 2.19 -3.90
CA LYS A 289 -12.46 1.99 -5.30
C LYS A 289 -11.87 0.73 -5.92
N ALA A 290 -10.60 0.44 -5.66
CA ALA A 290 -9.95 -0.79 -6.10
C ALA A 290 -10.68 -2.02 -5.56
N LEU A 291 -10.93 -2.05 -4.25
CA LEU A 291 -11.66 -3.10 -3.58
C LEU A 291 -13.07 -3.26 -4.15
N ALA A 292 -13.80 -2.16 -4.34
CA ALA A 292 -15.12 -2.18 -4.96
C ALA A 292 -15.07 -2.65 -6.43
N ALA A 293 -14.02 -2.30 -7.18
CA ALA A 293 -13.82 -2.73 -8.56
C ALA A 293 -13.55 -4.24 -8.65
N MET A 294 -12.86 -4.83 -7.66
CA MET A 294 -12.63 -6.28 -7.62
C MET A 294 -13.94 -7.06 -7.50
N GLN A 295 -14.84 -6.56 -6.64
CA GLN A 295 -16.09 -7.23 -6.26
C GLN A 295 -17.28 -6.90 -7.18
N SER A 296 -17.24 -5.78 -7.93
CA SER A 296 -18.41 -5.27 -8.64
C SER A 296 -18.15 -4.95 -10.11
N ASN A 297 -18.80 -5.71 -11.00
CA ASN A 297 -18.81 -5.41 -12.44
C ASN A 297 -19.42 -4.03 -12.75
N ARG A 298 -20.33 -3.52 -11.90
CA ARG A 298 -20.87 -2.16 -12.04
C ARG A 298 -19.78 -1.09 -11.88
N VAL A 299 -18.85 -1.29 -10.93
CA VAL A 299 -17.73 -0.36 -10.71
C VAL A 299 -16.74 -0.45 -11.87
N LYS A 300 -16.41 -1.65 -12.35
CA LYS A 300 -15.58 -1.84 -13.56
C LYS A 300 -16.16 -1.11 -14.77
N THR A 301 -17.46 -1.31 -15.05
CA THR A 301 -18.16 -0.60 -16.14
C THR A 301 -18.17 0.92 -15.93
N ALA A 302 -18.23 1.41 -14.68
CA ALA A 302 -18.13 2.84 -14.40
C ALA A 302 -16.73 3.38 -14.72
N LEU A 303 -15.67 2.64 -14.36
CA LEU A 303 -14.29 2.96 -14.74
C LEU A 303 -14.11 2.96 -16.25
N ASP A 304 -14.66 1.99 -16.98
CA ASP A 304 -14.63 1.96 -18.45
C ASP A 304 -15.31 3.19 -19.07
N ARG A 305 -16.43 3.63 -18.49
CA ARG A 305 -17.15 4.83 -18.96
C ARG A 305 -16.36 6.10 -18.69
N LEU A 306 -15.74 6.22 -17.52
CA LEU A 306 -14.85 7.34 -17.19
C LEU A 306 -13.66 7.36 -18.14
N TYR A 307 -13.02 6.21 -18.33
CA TYR A 307 -11.91 6.02 -19.25
C TYR A 307 -12.22 6.49 -20.68
N ARG A 308 -13.42 6.21 -21.20
CA ARG A 308 -13.83 6.67 -22.55
C ARG A 308 -13.95 8.19 -22.69
N ARG A 309 -14.04 8.91 -21.58
CA ARG A 309 -14.09 10.38 -21.54
C ARG A 309 -12.69 11.00 -21.42
N VAL A 310 -11.63 10.20 -21.25
CA VAL A 310 -10.28 10.71 -21.01
C VAL A 310 -9.65 11.22 -22.31
N GLU A 311 -9.15 12.45 -22.23
CA GLU A 311 -8.43 13.16 -23.27
C GLU A 311 -7.09 13.65 -22.68
N THR A 312 -5.99 13.24 -23.31
CA THR A 312 -4.65 13.64 -22.88
C THR A 312 -4.24 14.93 -23.57
N VAL A 313 -3.85 15.93 -22.79
CA VAL A 313 -3.34 17.21 -23.25
C VAL A 313 -1.82 17.16 -23.32
N ASP A 314 -1.28 17.31 -24.53
CA ASP A 314 0.16 17.45 -24.74
C ASP A 314 0.58 18.91 -24.53
N LEU A 315 0.82 19.26 -23.26
CA LEU A 315 1.19 20.63 -22.87
C LEU A 315 2.42 21.15 -23.59
N VAL A 316 3.36 20.28 -23.99
CA VAL A 316 4.58 20.70 -24.68
C VAL A 316 4.26 21.30 -26.05
N ASN A 317 3.22 20.80 -26.72
CA ASN A 317 2.78 21.29 -28.02
C ASN A 317 1.59 22.26 -27.93
N GLU A 318 1.18 22.64 -26.71
CA GLU A 318 0.04 23.51 -26.49
C GLU A 318 0.47 25.00 -26.44
N ASP A 319 0.14 25.75 -27.49
CA ASP A 319 0.55 27.15 -27.68
C ASP A 319 0.18 28.02 -26.47
N ARG A 320 -1.03 27.83 -25.93
CA ARG A 320 -1.48 28.62 -24.77
C ARG A 320 -0.62 28.33 -23.53
N TRP A 321 -0.31 27.07 -23.28
CA TRP A 321 0.53 26.67 -22.16
C TRP A 321 1.96 27.22 -22.31
N GLN A 322 2.54 27.18 -23.51
CA GLN A 322 3.86 27.74 -23.79
C GLN A 322 3.93 29.25 -23.51
N GLN A 323 2.88 30.00 -23.87
CA GLN A 323 2.77 31.43 -23.54
C GLN A 323 2.72 31.67 -22.03
N LEU A 324 1.92 30.87 -21.30
CA LEU A 324 1.81 30.95 -19.85
C LEU A 324 3.15 30.65 -19.17
N LEU A 325 3.88 29.64 -19.64
CA LEU A 325 5.21 29.29 -19.17
C LEU A 325 6.23 30.40 -19.41
N ALA A 326 6.22 31.02 -20.59
CA ALA A 326 7.12 32.13 -20.91
C ALA A 326 6.85 33.40 -20.07
N SER A 327 5.59 33.61 -19.65
CA SER A 327 5.16 34.79 -18.89
C SER A 327 5.36 34.71 -17.38
N GLY A 328 5.59 33.50 -16.83
CA GLY A 328 5.67 33.23 -15.39
C GLY A 328 7.10 33.01 -14.90
#